data_AF-A0A939MM75-F1
#
_entry.id   AF-A0A939MM75-F1
#
_cell.length_a   1.000
_cell.length_b   1.000
_cell.length_c   1.000
_cell.angle_alpha   90.00
_cell.angle_beta   90.00
_cell.angle_gamma   90.00
#
_symmetry.space_group_name_H-M   'P 1'
#
loop_
_entity.id
_entity.type
_entity.pdbx_description
1 polymer ?
#
loop_
_entity_poly.entity_id
_entity_poly.type
_entity_poly.pdbx_seq_one_letter_code
_entity_poly.pdbx_strand_id
1 'polypeptide(L)'
;MREASDGVQTLLQRDRLEVSADLLVHAFSDLRDQQLPSILLTDLVDVFARRHGLPGKHRRVLAGLPQRDPEAIVLRLVLDVTSSWHAAGIAAPIGSSGDDGNTRIVLTLRGSTALRGEHPHTRVRGLLERTGASRSFID
;
A
#
# COMPACT_ATOMS: atom_id res chain seq x y z
N MET A 1 22.76 -3.38 -5.93
CA MET A 1 21.76 -4.15 -6.72
C MET A 1 21.38 -5.47 -6.06
N ARG A 2 22.31 -6.28 -5.51
CA ARG A 2 21.95 -7.54 -4.79
C ARG A 2 21.03 -7.32 -3.59
N GLU A 3 21.34 -6.38 -2.70
CA GLU A 3 20.53 -6.12 -1.49
C GLU A 3 19.09 -5.65 -1.78
N ALA A 4 18.91 -4.79 -2.80
CA ALA A 4 17.58 -4.37 -3.25
C ALA A 4 16.76 -5.55 -3.78
N SER A 5 17.42 -6.50 -4.44
CA SER A 5 16.80 -7.73 -4.95
C SER A 5 16.40 -8.67 -3.80
N ASP A 6 17.23 -8.81 -2.77
CA ASP A 6 16.95 -9.70 -1.62
C ASP A 6 15.81 -9.17 -0.73
N GLY A 7 15.76 -7.84 -0.53
CA GLY A 7 14.67 -7.19 0.20
C GLY A 7 13.31 -7.35 -0.49
N VAL A 8 13.27 -7.16 -1.81
CA VAL A 8 12.06 -7.38 -2.63
C VAL A 8 11.64 -8.85 -2.62
N GLN A 9 12.59 -9.79 -2.78
CA GLN A 9 12.29 -11.23 -2.73
C GLN A 9 11.71 -11.66 -1.38
N THR A 10 12.27 -11.16 -0.28
CA THR A 10 11.73 -11.40 1.07
C THR A 10 10.29 -10.89 1.19
N LEU A 11 10.00 -9.73 0.60
CA LEU A 11 8.66 -9.14 0.63
C LEU A 11 7.65 -9.94 -0.20
N LEU A 12 8.05 -10.43 -1.36
CA LEU A 12 7.21 -11.29 -2.21
C LEU A 12 6.80 -12.60 -1.51
N GLN A 13 7.62 -13.08 -0.57
CA GLN A 13 7.33 -14.27 0.24
C GLN A 13 6.45 -13.99 1.47
N ARG A 14 6.20 -12.73 1.82
CA ARG A 14 5.37 -12.38 2.98
C ARG A 14 3.89 -12.55 2.69
N ASP A 15 3.12 -12.80 3.75
CA ASP A 15 1.67 -12.79 3.73
C ASP A 15 1.19 -11.42 3.24
N ARG A 16 0.56 -11.39 2.06
CA ARG A 16 0.06 -10.17 1.43
C ARG A 16 -0.96 -9.45 2.30
N LEU A 17 -1.77 -10.17 3.05
CA LEU A 17 -2.77 -9.59 3.95
C LEU A 17 -2.10 -8.86 5.12
N GLU A 18 -1.02 -9.45 5.64
CA GLU A 18 -0.23 -8.85 6.72
C GLU A 18 0.45 -7.57 6.25
N VAL A 19 1.12 -7.62 5.09
CA VAL A 19 1.76 -6.44 4.48
C VAL A 19 0.72 -5.35 4.19
N SER A 20 -0.44 -5.73 3.67
CA SER A 20 -1.53 -4.81 3.36
C SER A 20 -2.12 -4.15 4.60
N ALA A 21 -2.26 -4.89 5.70
CA ALA A 21 -2.76 -4.36 6.97
C ALA A 21 -1.74 -3.44 7.66
N ASP A 22 -0.47 -3.87 7.77
CA ASP A 22 0.62 -3.08 8.38
C ASP A 22 0.80 -1.75 7.63
N LEU A 23 0.82 -1.79 6.30
CA LEU A 23 0.96 -0.58 5.50
C LEU A 23 -0.21 0.40 5.72
N LEU A 24 -1.46 -0.09 5.76
CA LEU A 24 -2.62 0.77 5.96
C LEU A 24 -2.59 1.45 7.35
N VAL A 25 -2.30 0.67 8.39
CA VAL A 25 -2.21 1.17 9.76
C VAL A 25 -1.11 2.22 9.88
N HIS A 26 0.06 1.94 9.29
CA HIS A 26 1.19 2.86 9.37
C HIS A 26 1.00 4.12 8.53
N ALA A 27 0.47 4.01 7.30
CA ALA A 27 0.29 5.15 6.40
C ALA A 27 -0.78 6.14 6.88
N PHE A 28 -1.76 5.69 7.65
CA PHE A 28 -2.90 6.51 8.08
C PHE A 28 -2.99 6.73 9.59
N SER A 29 -2.04 6.23 10.40
CA SER A 29 -2.08 6.39 11.87
C SER A 29 -2.23 7.86 12.28
N ASP A 30 -1.48 8.73 11.62
CA ASP A 30 -1.38 10.16 11.96
C ASP A 30 -2.48 10.99 11.26
N LEU A 31 -3.20 10.38 10.32
CA LEU A 31 -4.26 11.01 9.53
C LEU A 31 -5.66 10.64 10.02
N ARG A 32 -5.78 9.68 10.95
CA ARG A 32 -7.06 9.05 11.35
C ARG A 32 -8.10 10.02 11.92
N ASP A 33 -7.67 11.18 12.43
CA ASP A 33 -8.54 12.20 13.02
C ASP A 33 -8.95 13.28 12.01
N GLN A 34 -8.42 13.23 10.78
CA GLN A 34 -8.84 14.12 9.70
C GLN A 34 -10.25 13.76 9.22
N GLN A 35 -10.97 14.77 8.72
CA GLN A 35 -12.32 14.59 8.18
C GLN A 35 -12.33 13.68 6.94
N LEU A 36 -11.28 13.76 6.12
CA LEU A 36 -11.06 12.94 4.93
C LEU A 36 -9.59 12.51 4.87
N PRO A 37 -9.19 11.46 5.64
CA PRO A 37 -7.80 11.02 5.65
C PRO A 37 -7.39 10.55 4.26
N SER A 38 -6.33 11.16 3.72
CA SER A 38 -5.83 10.85 2.39
C SER A 38 -4.31 10.95 2.32
N ILE A 39 -3.71 10.12 1.47
CA ILE A 39 -2.27 10.09 1.19
C ILE A 39 -2.05 10.06 -0.33
N LEU A 40 -1.03 10.74 -0.84
CA LEU A 40 -0.65 10.61 -2.24
C LEU A 40 -0.06 9.21 -2.49
N LEU A 41 -0.30 8.65 -3.68
CA LEU A 41 0.27 7.36 -4.06
C LEU A 41 1.80 7.37 -3.97
N THR A 42 2.45 8.45 -4.37
CA THR A 42 3.91 8.61 -4.27
C THR A 42 4.41 8.62 -2.83
N ASP A 43 3.67 9.26 -1.92
CA ASP A 43 4.01 9.27 -0.49
C ASP A 43 3.80 7.87 0.12
N LEU A 44 2.77 7.15 -0.33
CA LEU A 44 2.51 5.78 0.09
C LEU A 44 3.62 4.82 -0.38
N VAL A 45 4.12 4.99 -1.60
CA VAL A 45 5.29 4.26 -2.12
C VAL A 45 6.52 4.52 -1.25
N ASP A 46 6.77 5.78 -0.90
CA ASP A 46 7.86 6.16 0.01
C ASP A 46 7.71 5.54 1.41
N VAL A 47 6.49 5.52 1.96
CA VAL A 47 6.20 4.87 3.25
C VAL A 47 6.47 3.37 3.18
N PHE A 48 5.98 2.70 2.13
CA PHE A 48 6.17 1.27 1.92
C PHE A 48 7.64 0.91 1.81
N ALA A 49 8.40 1.63 0.98
CA ALA A 49 9.83 1.39 0.80
C ALA A 49 10.61 1.55 2.11
N ARG A 50 10.37 2.63 2.86
CA ARG A 50 11.00 2.85 4.18
C ARG A 50 10.64 1.75 5.17
N ARG A 51 9.37 1.33 5.20
CA ARG A 51 8.88 0.30 6.12
C ARG A 51 9.56 -1.06 5.88
N HIS A 52 9.95 -1.33 4.64
CA HIS A 52 10.53 -2.60 4.23
C HIS A 52 12.04 -2.54 3.93
N GLY A 53 12.71 -1.43 4.27
CA GLY A 53 14.16 -1.29 4.10
C GLY A 53 14.60 -1.31 2.63
N LEU A 54 13.72 -0.91 1.71
CA LEU A 54 14.02 -0.88 0.29
C LEU A 54 14.79 0.41 -0.05
N PRO A 55 15.90 0.32 -0.80
CA PRO A 55 16.73 1.48 -1.11
C PRO A 55 16.06 2.38 -2.15
N GLY A 56 15.97 3.69 -1.88
CA GLY A 56 15.60 4.67 -2.92
C GLY A 56 15.02 5.98 -2.42
N LYS A 57 15.17 7.02 -3.26
CA LYS A 57 14.28 8.18 -3.30
C LYS A 57 13.27 7.89 -4.42
N HIS A 58 12.13 7.27 -4.11
CA HIS A 58 11.12 6.83 -5.10
C HIS A 58 10.32 7.99 -5.73
N ARG A 59 10.94 9.18 -5.77
CA ARG A 59 10.39 10.43 -6.30
C ARG A 59 10.50 10.56 -7.83
N ARG A 60 11.15 9.63 -8.52
CA ARG A 60 11.30 9.71 -9.98
C ARG A 60 10.11 9.04 -10.66
N VAL A 61 9.20 9.92 -11.08
CA VAL A 61 8.19 9.82 -12.15
C VAL A 61 7.95 8.39 -12.64
N LEU A 62 6.77 7.88 -12.31
CA LEU A 62 6.26 6.53 -12.62
C LEU A 62 5.94 6.32 -14.12
N ALA A 63 6.53 7.12 -15.01
CA ALA A 63 6.37 6.99 -16.45
C ALA A 63 7.58 6.23 -17.05
N GLY A 64 7.39 4.96 -17.39
CA GLY A 64 8.30 4.22 -18.27
C GLY A 64 9.41 3.40 -17.61
N LEU A 65 9.27 3.04 -16.33
CA LEU A 65 10.24 2.19 -15.66
C LEU A 65 10.22 0.75 -16.25
N PRO A 66 11.37 0.16 -16.60
CA PRO A 66 11.46 -1.23 -17.04
C PRO A 66 10.90 -2.20 -15.98
N GLN A 67 10.29 -3.31 -16.40
CA GLN A 67 9.73 -4.34 -15.48
C GLN A 67 10.74 -4.93 -14.49
N ARG A 68 12.05 -4.74 -14.69
CA ARG A 68 13.12 -5.21 -13.81
C ARG A 68 13.69 -4.11 -12.90
N ASP A 69 13.13 -2.91 -12.94
CA ASP A 69 13.50 -1.83 -12.03
C ASP A 69 12.89 -2.06 -10.65
N PRO A 70 13.68 -2.09 -9.56
CA PRO A 70 13.17 -2.18 -8.20
C PRO A 70 12.07 -1.15 -7.89
N GLU A 71 12.13 0.06 -8.45
CA GLU A 71 11.12 1.09 -8.24
C GLU A 71 9.77 0.71 -8.87
N ALA A 72 9.80 0.08 -10.06
CA ALA A 72 8.60 -0.42 -10.73
C ALA A 72 7.95 -1.58 -9.96
N ILE A 73 8.77 -2.46 -9.37
CA ILE A 73 8.29 -3.58 -8.56
C ILE A 73 7.62 -3.05 -7.28
N VAL A 74 8.24 -2.08 -6.61
CA VAL A 74 7.65 -1.45 -5.42
C VAL A 74 6.32 -0.78 -5.74
N LEU A 75 6.25 0.00 -6.82
CA LEU A 75 5.00 0.61 -7.26
C LEU A 75 3.93 -0.47 -7.48
N ARG A 76 4.27 -1.56 -8.18
CA ARG A 76 3.33 -2.64 -8.47
C ARG A 76 2.79 -3.27 -7.18
N LEU A 77 3.65 -3.52 -6.20
CA LEU A 77 3.25 -4.07 -4.90
C LEU A 77 2.31 -3.12 -4.14
N VAL A 78 2.60 -1.82 -4.17
CA VAL A 78 1.73 -0.80 -3.56
C VAL A 78 0.39 -0.73 -4.27
N LEU A 79 0.37 -0.77 -5.61
CA LEU A 79 -0.87 -0.83 -6.38
C LEU A 79 -1.68 -2.08 -6.04
N ASP A 80 -1.04 -3.25 -5.97
CA ASP A 80 -1.70 -4.51 -5.60
C ASP A 80 -2.29 -4.45 -4.18
N VAL A 81 -1.57 -3.82 -3.24
CA VAL A 81 -2.06 -3.60 -1.87
C VAL A 81 -3.25 -2.64 -1.85
N THR A 82 -3.17 -1.50 -2.55
CA THR A 82 -4.25 -0.50 -2.61
C THR A 82 -5.49 -1.03 -3.33
N SER A 83 -5.33 -1.90 -4.33
CA SER A 83 -6.43 -2.63 -4.98
C SER A 83 -7.13 -3.56 -3.99
N SER A 84 -6.40 -4.25 -3.11
CA SER A 84 -7.02 -5.07 -2.04
C SER A 84 -7.81 -4.20 -1.07
N TRP A 85 -7.32 -3.02 -0.70
CA TRP A 85 -8.06 -2.07 0.13
C TRP A 85 -9.35 -1.60 -0.54
N HIS A 86 -9.30 -1.33 -1.85
CA HIS A 86 -10.46 -0.95 -2.64
C HIS A 86 -11.51 -2.05 -2.71
N ALA A 87 -11.10 -3.28 -3.02
CA ALA A 87 -11.98 -4.44 -3.02
C ALA A 87 -12.65 -4.67 -1.65
N ALA A 88 -11.93 -4.39 -0.56
CA ALA A 88 -12.46 -4.50 0.81
C ALA A 88 -13.31 -3.30 1.25
N GLY A 89 -13.42 -2.26 0.40
CA GLY A 89 -14.10 -1.02 0.74
C GLY A 89 -13.48 -0.32 1.95
N ILE A 90 -12.15 -0.41 2.10
CA ILE A 90 -11.39 0.21 3.19
C ILE A 90 -10.86 1.58 2.76
N ALA A 91 -10.25 1.64 1.58
CA ALA A 91 -9.73 2.85 0.96
C ALA A 91 -10.05 2.85 -0.53
N ALA A 92 -10.10 4.02 -1.16
CA ALA A 92 -10.33 4.14 -2.59
C ALA A 92 -9.33 5.11 -3.22
N PRO A 93 -8.85 4.82 -4.44
CA PRO A 93 -8.12 5.82 -5.22
C PRO A 93 -9.08 6.92 -5.70
N ILE A 94 -8.63 8.17 -5.62
CA ILE A 94 -9.29 9.35 -6.15
C ILE A 94 -8.25 10.12 -6.98
N GLY A 95 -8.51 10.29 -8.27
CA GLY A 95 -7.60 10.95 -9.21
C GLY A 95 -7.84 10.50 -10.65
N SER A 96 -7.31 11.26 -11.62
CA SER A 96 -7.37 10.87 -13.03
C SER A 96 -6.38 9.74 -13.29
N SER A 97 -6.85 8.65 -13.88
CA SER A 97 -6.01 7.66 -14.53
C SER A 97 -5.13 8.38 -15.56
N GLY A 98 -3.81 8.36 -15.37
CA GLY A 98 -2.83 8.89 -16.35
C GLY A 98 -1.84 9.94 -15.84
N ASP A 99 -1.92 10.39 -14.58
CA ASP A 99 -0.92 11.28 -13.99
C ASP A 99 -0.47 10.76 -12.62
N ASP A 100 0.55 9.92 -12.65
CA ASP A 100 0.89 8.96 -11.58
C ASP A 100 1.39 9.62 -10.28
N GLY A 101 1.56 10.94 -10.25
CA GLY A 101 1.86 11.72 -9.05
C GLY A 101 0.64 12.32 -8.32
N ASN A 102 -0.53 12.37 -8.98
CA ASN A 102 -1.71 13.08 -8.47
C ASN A 102 -2.81 12.16 -7.91
N THR A 103 -2.64 10.83 -8.03
CA THR A 103 -3.58 9.87 -7.45
C THR A 103 -3.48 9.90 -5.93
N ARG A 104 -4.60 10.14 -5.25
CA ARG A 104 -4.74 10.06 -3.79
C ARG A 104 -5.44 8.77 -3.40
N ILE A 105 -4.97 8.15 -2.33
CA ILE A 105 -5.68 7.06 -1.66
C ILE A 105 -6.42 7.67 -0.48
N VAL A 106 -7.74 7.52 -0.45
CA VAL A 106 -8.62 8.11 0.57
C VAL A 106 -9.26 7.01 1.39
N LEU A 107 -9.26 7.15 2.72
CA LEU A 107 -9.97 6.22 3.59
C LEU A 107 -11.49 6.39 3.44
N THR A 108 -12.17 5.26 3.33
CA THR A 108 -13.63 5.22 3.47
C THR A 108 -14.02 5.36 4.95
N LEU A 109 -15.31 5.54 5.21
CA LEU A 109 -15.86 5.46 6.58
C LEU A 109 -15.50 4.12 7.24
N ARG A 110 -15.62 3.01 6.52
CA ARG A 110 -15.29 1.66 7.02
C ARG A 110 -13.83 1.55 7.41
N GLY A 111 -12.91 2.03 6.56
CA GLY A 111 -11.48 2.03 6.86
C GLY A 111 -11.13 2.93 8.04
N SER A 112 -11.74 4.10 8.12
CA SER A 112 -11.57 5.03 9.25
C SER A 112 -12.03 4.40 10.57
N THR A 113 -13.20 3.75 10.59
CA THR A 113 -13.70 3.03 11.77
C THR A 113 -12.79 1.86 12.16
N ALA A 114 -12.24 1.14 11.19
CA ALA A 114 -11.30 0.05 11.46
C ALA A 114 -10.02 0.57 12.16
N LEU A 115 -9.49 1.72 11.73
CA LEU A 115 -8.27 2.32 12.27
C LEU A 115 -8.42 2.98 13.64
N ARG A 116 -9.61 3.49 13.98
CA ARG A 116 -9.89 4.10 15.29
C ARG A 116 -10.19 3.08 16.39
N GLY A 117 -10.30 1.81 16.03
CA GLY A 117 -10.63 0.73 16.96
C GLY A 117 -9.49 0.25 17.83
N GLU A 118 -9.83 -0.47 18.90
CA GLU A 118 -8.88 -1.34 19.59
C GLU A 118 -8.42 -2.44 18.62
N HIS A 119 -7.09 -2.56 18.46
CA HIS A 119 -6.43 -3.47 17.52
C HIS A 119 -6.71 -3.19 16.03
N PRO A 120 -6.25 -2.03 15.50
CA PRO A 120 -6.53 -1.63 14.11
C PRO A 120 -5.97 -2.64 13.09
N HIS A 121 -4.81 -3.23 13.38
CA HIS A 121 -4.17 -4.23 12.52
C HIS A 121 -5.05 -5.47 12.30
N THR A 122 -5.53 -6.10 13.39
CA THR A 122 -6.41 -7.26 13.35
C THR A 122 -7.72 -6.97 12.63
N ARG A 123 -8.30 -5.77 12.86
CA ARG A 123 -9.55 -5.36 12.20
C ARG A 123 -9.36 -5.23 10.68
N VAL A 124 -8.31 -4.53 10.26
CA VAL A 124 -8.00 -4.34 8.83
C VAL A 124 -7.73 -5.68 8.15
N ARG A 125 -6.91 -6.54 8.76
CA ARG A 125 -6.65 -7.89 8.25
C ARG A 125 -7.94 -8.69 8.07
N GLY A 126 -8.82 -8.71 9.06
CA GLY A 126 -10.11 -9.40 8.96
C GLY A 126 -11.10 -8.77 7.97
N LEU A 127 -10.92 -7.52 7.56
CA LEU A 127 -11.66 -6.92 6.44
C LEU A 127 -11.12 -7.39 5.09
N LEU A 128 -9.81 -7.54 4.97
CA LEU A 128 -9.14 -8.00 3.76
C LEU A 128 -9.36 -9.51 3.51
N GLU A 129 -9.36 -10.33 4.56
CA GLU A 129 -9.62 -11.77 4.44
C GLU A 129 -11.00 -12.08 3.83
N ARG A 130 -11.99 -11.20 4.07
CA ARG A 130 -13.37 -11.37 3.59
C ARG A 130 -13.55 -11.11 2.09
N THR A 131 -12.55 -10.57 1.40
CA THR A 131 -12.62 -10.31 -0.05
C THR A 131 -11.96 -11.37 -0.90
N GLY A 132 -11.33 -12.39 -0.29
CA GLY A 132 -10.58 -13.39 -1.03
C GLY A 132 -9.31 -12.84 -1.68
N ALA A 133 -8.80 -11.69 -1.22
CA ALA A 133 -7.49 -11.19 -1.64
C ALA A 133 -6.43 -12.26 -1.35
N SER A 134 -5.71 -12.70 -2.39
CA SER A 134 -4.82 -13.85 -2.27
C SER A 134 -3.71 -13.68 -1.22
N ARG A 135 -3.22 -14.81 -0.69
CA ARG A 135 -2.27 -14.89 0.44
C ARG A 135 -0.82 -14.55 0.06
N SER A 136 -0.46 -14.62 -1.22
CA SER A 136 0.90 -14.31 -1.71
C SER A 136 0.87 -13.32 -2.89
N PHE A 137 2.00 -12.69 -3.17
CA PHE A 137 2.22 -11.84 -4.36
C PHE A 137 2.66 -12.64 -5.60
N ILE A 138 2.89 -13.96 -5.49
CA ILE A 138 3.49 -14.81 -6.55
C ILE A 138 2.47 -15.75 -7.23
N ASP A 139 1.16 -15.49 -7.14
CA ASP A 139 0.16 -16.31 -7.86
C ASP A 139 0.12 -16.04 -9.38
#